data_AF-A0A7S1SYW9-F1
#
_entry.id   AF-A0A7S1SYW9-F1
#
_cell.length_a   1.000
_cell.length_b   1.000
_cell.length_c   1.000
_cell.angle_alpha   90.00
_cell.angle_beta   90.00
_cell.angle_gamma   90.00
#
_symmetry.space_group_name_H-M   'P 1'
#
loop_
_entity.id
_entity.type
_entity.pdbx_description
1 polymer ?
#
loop_
_entity_poly.entity_id
_entity_poly.type
_entity_poly.pdbx_seq_one_letter_code
_entity_poly.pdbx_strand_id
1 'polypeptide(L)'
;ACFECAPPLVVASGIDESTLKREGVCAASLPTTMGIVAGLLVQNALKHLLTFGKVSAYLGYNSLQDFFPSYTMRANPSCGNGRCCAAQEAHAARMASPEMQAQLAAEAAAASAKQQAPVHEENEWGIVVEG
;
A
#
# COMPACT_ATOMS: atom_id res chain seq x y z
N ALA A 1 -0.45 8.25 4.48
CA ALA A 1 -1.18 8.88 5.60
C ALA A 1 -0.72 8.24 6.91
N CYS A 2 -0.68 8.95 8.03
CA CYS A 2 -0.59 8.29 9.35
C CYS A 2 -1.99 7.85 9.82
N PHE A 3 -2.08 7.11 10.91
CA PHE A 3 -3.37 6.64 11.45
C PHE A 3 -4.31 7.80 11.83
N GLU A 4 -3.77 8.88 12.41
CA GLU A 4 -4.52 10.07 12.80
C GLU A 4 -4.87 11.01 11.61
N CYS A 5 -4.44 10.69 10.39
CA CYS A 5 -4.89 11.46 9.22
C CYS A 5 -6.36 11.16 8.87
N ALA A 6 -6.84 9.95 9.18
CA ALA A 6 -8.21 9.51 8.95
C ALA A 6 -8.64 8.61 10.13
N PRO A 7 -8.77 9.17 11.34
CA PRO A 7 -9.05 8.38 12.53
C PRO A 7 -10.44 7.75 12.45
N PRO A 8 -10.62 6.51 12.96
CA PRO A 8 -11.96 5.94 13.11
C PRO A 8 -12.79 6.77 14.10
N LEU A 9 -14.12 6.69 14.00
CA LEU A 9 -15.05 7.53 14.76
C LEU A 9 -14.80 7.48 16.28
N VAL A 10 -14.51 6.31 16.85
CA VAL A 10 -14.24 6.16 18.28
C VAL A 10 -13.05 7.01 18.74
N VAL A 11 -11.96 6.99 17.98
CA VAL A 11 -10.77 7.79 18.25
C VAL A 11 -11.06 9.27 18.04
N ALA A 12 -11.75 9.63 16.96
CA ALA A 12 -12.08 11.03 16.64
C ALA A 12 -13.00 11.69 17.69
N SER A 13 -13.90 10.91 18.29
CA SER A 13 -14.85 11.38 19.31
C SER A 13 -14.29 11.32 20.74
N GLY A 14 -13.07 10.80 20.93
CA GLY A 14 -12.47 10.65 22.26
C GLY A 14 -13.22 9.66 23.17
N ILE A 15 -14.04 8.79 22.59
CA ILE A 15 -14.76 7.75 23.32
C ILE A 15 -13.75 6.66 23.69
N ASP A 16 -13.76 6.21 24.93
CA ASP A 16 -12.93 5.09 25.35
C ASP A 16 -13.40 3.81 24.64
N GLU A 17 -12.49 3.14 23.94
CA GLU A 17 -12.74 1.88 23.22
C GLU A 17 -13.30 0.79 24.14
N SER A 18 -12.99 0.86 25.45
CA SER A 18 -13.54 -0.06 26.46
C SER A 18 -15.08 -0.05 26.48
N THR A 19 -15.70 1.08 26.12
CA THR A 19 -17.16 1.24 26.09
C THR A 19 -17.84 0.49 24.93
N LEU A 20 -17.11 0.16 23.87
CA LEU A 20 -17.59 -0.64 22.74
C LEU A 20 -17.52 -2.14 23.02
N LYS A 21 -16.60 -2.56 23.90
CA LYS A 21 -16.45 -3.96 24.30
C LYS A 21 -17.60 -4.34 25.23
N ARG A 22 -18.34 -5.38 24.86
CA ARG A 22 -19.30 -6.04 25.77
C ARG A 22 -18.59 -7.22 26.43
N GLU A 23 -18.71 -7.33 27.75
CA GLU A 23 -18.15 -8.49 28.46
C GLU A 23 -18.88 -9.78 28.07
N GLY A 24 -18.11 -10.86 27.93
CA GLY A 24 -18.64 -12.18 27.53
C GLY A 24 -18.91 -12.37 26.04
N VAL A 25 -18.66 -11.39 25.17
CA VAL A 25 -18.69 -11.57 23.70
C VAL A 25 -17.29 -11.38 23.10
N CYS A 26 -16.94 -12.24 22.15
CA CYS A 26 -15.69 -12.13 21.40
C CYS A 26 -15.97 -11.72 19.96
N ALA A 27 -15.01 -11.00 19.35
CA ALA A 27 -15.00 -10.84 17.91
C ALA A 27 -14.77 -12.22 17.27
N ALA A 28 -15.56 -12.54 16.24
CA ALA A 28 -15.31 -13.74 15.46
C ALA A 28 -13.96 -13.60 14.76
N SER A 29 -13.08 -14.59 14.96
CA SER A 29 -11.81 -14.68 14.27
C SER A 29 -11.72 -16.05 13.59
N LEU A 30 -11.46 -16.04 12.29
CA LEU A 30 -11.21 -17.24 11.51
C LEU A 30 -9.71 -17.34 11.23
N PRO A 31 -9.05 -18.48 11.55
CA PRO A 31 -7.62 -18.66 11.28
C PRO A 31 -7.24 -18.41 9.81
N THR A 32 -8.17 -18.64 8.88
CA THR A 32 -8.00 -18.36 7.46
C THR A 32 -7.83 -16.87 7.17
N THR A 33 -8.67 -16.00 7.75
CA THR A 33 -8.56 -14.55 7.57
C THR A 33 -7.25 -14.03 8.16
N MET A 34 -6.87 -14.52 9.35
CA MET A 34 -5.59 -14.15 9.97
C MET A 34 -4.40 -14.59 9.11
N GLY A 35 -4.42 -15.81 8.56
CA GLY A 35 -3.37 -16.33 7.70
C GLY A 35 -3.22 -15.52 6.40
N ILE A 36 -4.31 -15.15 5.75
CA ILE A 36 -4.29 -14.32 4.53
C ILE A 36 -3.72 -12.93 4.84
N VAL A 37 -4.22 -12.26 5.89
CA VAL A 37 -3.74 -10.92 6.26
C VAL A 37 -2.25 -10.95 6.63
N ALA A 38 -1.80 -11.96 7.38
CA ALA A 38 -0.39 -12.13 7.72
C ALA A 38 0.48 -12.37 6.48
N GLY A 39 0.05 -13.24 5.56
CA GLY A 39 0.75 -13.50 4.31
C GLY A 39 0.89 -12.24 3.45
N LEU A 40 -0.20 -11.48 3.29
CA LEU A 40 -0.18 -10.20 2.55
C LEU A 40 0.74 -9.17 3.21
N LEU A 41 0.75 -9.10 4.54
CA LEU A 41 1.62 -8.20 5.30
C LEU A 41 3.11 -8.54 5.08
N VAL A 42 3.48 -9.80 5.26
CA VAL A 42 4.87 -10.26 5.06
C VAL A 42 5.31 -10.05 3.61
N GLN A 43 4.44 -10.37 2.65
CA GLN A 43 4.73 -10.14 1.23
C GLN A 43 4.98 -8.65 0.94
N ASN A 44 4.21 -7.75 1.56
CA ASN A 44 4.42 -6.31 1.39
C ASN A 44 5.72 -5.83 2.05
N ALA A 45 6.06 -6.38 3.22
CA ALA A 45 7.32 -6.11 3.90
C ALA A 45 8.53 -6.56 3.06
N LEU A 46 8.47 -7.78 2.49
CA LEU A 46 9.53 -8.29 1.60
C LEU A 46 9.68 -7.42 0.35
N LYS A 47 8.58 -7.09 -0.34
CA LYS A 47 8.62 -6.18 -1.50
C LYS A 47 9.28 -4.85 -1.16
N HIS A 48 9.00 -4.30 0.02
CA HIS A 48 9.57 -3.04 0.48
C HIS A 48 11.06 -3.14 0.81
N LEU A 49 11.45 -4.12 1.63
CA LEU A 49 12.83 -4.27 2.11
C LEU A 49 13.79 -4.73 1.02
N LEU A 50 13.32 -5.57 0.10
CA LEU A 50 14.12 -6.15 -0.97
C LEU A 50 13.93 -5.42 -2.31
N THR A 51 13.17 -4.32 -2.33
CA THR A 51 13.00 -3.44 -3.50
C THR A 51 12.55 -4.16 -4.77
N PHE A 52 11.55 -5.05 -4.66
CA PHE A 52 10.98 -5.77 -5.81
C PHE A 52 9.46 -5.67 -5.85
N GLY A 53 8.90 -5.85 -7.06
CA GLY A 53 7.47 -5.75 -7.30
C GLY A 53 6.91 -4.37 -6.94
N LYS A 54 5.60 -4.29 -6.73
CA LYS A 54 4.89 -3.05 -6.35
C LYS A 54 4.46 -3.11 -4.89
N VAL A 55 4.99 -2.21 -4.06
CA VAL A 55 4.56 -2.05 -2.67
C VAL A 55 3.17 -1.41 -2.61
N SER A 56 2.30 -1.94 -1.74
CA SER A 56 0.95 -1.42 -1.53
C SER A 56 0.93 -0.51 -0.31
N ALA A 57 0.41 0.72 -0.45
CA ALA A 57 0.19 1.63 0.68
C ALA A 57 -1.03 1.21 1.52
N TYR A 58 -2.06 0.68 0.86
CA TYR A 58 -3.21 0.03 1.47
C TYR A 58 -3.63 -1.15 0.60
N LEU A 59 -3.97 -2.28 1.23
CA LEU A 59 -4.56 -3.44 0.58
C LEU A 59 -5.66 -3.99 1.49
N GLY A 60 -6.90 -3.94 1.01
CA GLY A 60 -8.04 -4.53 1.69
C GLY A 60 -8.23 -6.00 1.30
N TYR A 61 -8.96 -6.74 2.15
CA TYR A 61 -9.42 -8.08 1.87
C TYR A 61 -10.88 -8.22 2.31
N ASN A 62 -11.77 -8.51 1.35
CA ASN A 62 -13.16 -8.87 1.59
C ASN A 62 -13.37 -10.34 1.19
N SER A 63 -13.45 -11.22 2.19
CA SER A 63 -13.56 -12.67 2.01
C SER A 63 -14.93 -13.12 1.49
N LEU A 64 -15.97 -12.30 1.56
CA LEU A 64 -17.30 -12.68 1.08
C LEU A 64 -17.44 -12.53 -0.45
N GLN A 65 -16.63 -11.66 -1.04
CA GLN A 65 -16.66 -11.35 -2.48
C GLN A 65 -15.32 -11.62 -3.16
N ASP A 66 -14.37 -12.25 -2.45
CA ASP A 66 -13.00 -12.48 -2.89
C ASP A 66 -12.35 -11.22 -3.50
N PHE A 67 -12.58 -10.08 -2.84
CA PHE A 67 -12.23 -8.77 -3.38
C PHE A 67 -11.05 -8.15 -2.62
N PHE A 68 -10.06 -7.68 -3.39
CA PHE A 68 -8.78 -7.15 -2.89
C PHE A 68 -8.53 -5.72 -3.37
N PRO A 69 -9.21 -4.71 -2.79
CA PRO A 69 -9.03 -3.33 -3.21
C PRO A 69 -7.67 -2.78 -2.78
N SER A 70 -7.02 -2.04 -3.68
CA SER A 70 -5.78 -1.31 -3.40
C SER A 70 -6.00 0.19 -3.54
N TYR A 71 -5.55 0.95 -2.55
CA TYR A 71 -5.69 2.40 -2.52
C TYR A 71 -4.38 3.06 -2.10
N THR A 72 -4.24 4.34 -2.43
CA THR A 72 -3.17 5.19 -1.91
C THR A 72 -3.77 6.28 -1.03
N MET A 73 -3.53 6.20 0.28
CA MET A 73 -4.01 7.19 1.23
C MET A 73 -3.01 8.32 1.42
N ARG A 74 -3.39 9.54 1.02
CA ARG A 74 -2.57 10.75 1.23
C ARG A 74 -2.70 11.25 2.67
N ALA A 75 -1.66 11.92 3.15
CA ALA A 75 -1.68 12.54 4.47
C ALA A 75 -2.67 13.72 4.50
N ASN A 76 -3.27 13.95 5.67
CA ASN A 76 -4.12 15.10 5.92
C ASN A 76 -3.22 16.31 6.27
N PRO A 77 -3.27 17.43 5.53
CA PRO A 77 -2.49 18.62 5.84
C PRO A 77 -2.77 19.21 7.23
N SER A 78 -3.99 19.00 7.73
CA SER A 78 -4.44 19.46 9.05
C SER A 78 -4.56 18.29 10.04
N CYS A 79 -3.62 17.34 10.00
CA CYS A 79 -3.62 16.20 10.92
C CYS A 79 -3.47 16.67 12.38
N GLY A 80 -4.20 16.02 13.30
CA GLY A 80 -4.09 16.30 14.75
C GLY A 80 -2.70 15.97 15.33
N ASN A 81 -1.92 15.13 14.65
CA ASN A 81 -0.58 14.78 15.05
C ASN A 81 0.45 15.78 14.48
N GLY A 82 0.97 16.66 15.33
CA GLY A 82 1.97 17.65 14.93
C GLY A 82 3.26 17.06 14.32
N ARG A 83 3.65 15.84 14.72
CA ARG A 83 4.80 15.15 14.09
C ARG A 83 4.48 14.69 12.67
N CYS A 84 3.23 14.32 12.40
CA CYS A 84 2.80 14.01 11.05
C CYS A 84 2.89 15.25 10.16
N CYS A 85 2.45 16.42 10.63
CA CYS A 85 2.55 17.68 9.87
C CYS A 85 4.01 18.04 9.58
N ALA A 86 4.90 17.99 10.58
CA ALA A 86 6.33 18.22 10.39
C ALA A 86 6.97 17.22 9.39
N ALA A 87 6.58 15.94 9.45
CA ALA A 87 7.06 14.93 8.51
C ALA A 87 6.53 15.17 7.08
N GLN A 88 5.32 15.73 6.92
CA GLN A 88 4.78 16.11 5.62
C GLN A 88 5.60 17.23 4.99
N GLU A 89 5.96 18.26 5.76
CA GLU A 89 6.82 19.36 5.30
C GLU A 89 8.20 18.85 4.89
N ALA A 90 8.84 18.02 5.73
CA ALA A 90 10.13 17.41 5.42
C ALA A 90 10.07 16.52 4.17
N HIS A 91 8.99 15.75 4.01
CA HIS A 91 8.79 14.93 2.82
C HIS A 91 8.58 15.79 1.58
N ALA A 92 7.78 16.85 1.65
CA ALA A 92 7.57 17.77 0.54
C ALA A 92 8.88 18.45 0.10
N ALA A 93 9.70 18.90 1.06
CA ALA A 93 11.02 19.45 0.79
C ALA A 93 11.96 18.42 0.12
N ARG A 94 11.97 17.17 0.61
CA ARG A 94 12.74 16.09 0.01
C ARG A 94 12.30 15.78 -1.42
N MET A 95 10.99 15.71 -1.68
CA MET A 95 10.45 15.44 -3.02
C MET A 95 10.68 16.59 -4.00
N ALA A 96 10.77 17.83 -3.50
CA ALA A 96 11.12 19.00 -4.29
C ALA A 96 12.63 19.12 -4.57
N SER A 97 13.48 18.35 -3.89
CA SER A 97 14.93 18.40 -4.11
C SER A 97 15.30 17.92 -5.52
N PRO A 98 16.27 18.57 -6.20
CA PRO A 98 16.73 18.15 -7.52
C PRO A 98 17.24 16.71 -7.55
N GLU A 99 17.89 16.26 -6.47
CA GLU A 99 18.41 14.90 -6.33
C GLU A 99 17.30 13.85 -6.39
N MET A 100 16.22 14.05 -5.64
CA MET A 100 15.09 13.12 -5.63
C MET A 100 14.34 13.15 -6.97
N GLN A 101 14.16 14.33 -7.57
CA GLN A 101 13.54 14.44 -8.89
C GLN A 101 14.34 13.70 -9.97
N ALA A 102 15.67 13.82 -9.93
CA ALA A 102 16.55 13.09 -10.85
C ALA A 102 16.48 11.58 -10.63
N GLN A 103 16.43 11.10 -9.38
CA GLN A 103 16.28 9.68 -9.06
C GLN A 103 14.97 9.11 -9.60
N LEU A 104 13.84 9.78 -9.35
CA LEU A 104 12.52 9.34 -9.84
C LEU A 104 12.46 9.31 -11.37
N ALA A 105 13.06 10.30 -12.04
CA ALA A 105 13.13 10.33 -13.50
C ALA A 105 13.98 9.16 -14.04
N ALA A 106 15.11 8.86 -13.40
CA ALA A 106 15.97 7.74 -13.78
C ALA A 106 15.28 6.38 -13.57
N GLU A 107 14.57 6.20 -12.45
CA GLU A 107 13.79 4.98 -12.17
C GLU A 107 12.66 4.79 -13.19
N ALA A 108 11.94 5.87 -13.53
CA ALA A 108 10.89 5.83 -14.56
C ALA A 108 11.47 5.45 -15.94
N ALA A 109 12.59 6.04 -16.33
CA ALA A 109 13.28 5.70 -17.58
C ALA A 109 13.76 4.24 -17.61
N ALA A 110 14.32 3.75 -16.51
CA ALA A 110 14.77 2.36 -16.38
C ALA A 110 13.59 1.36 -16.43
N ALA A 111 12.43 1.72 -15.88
CA ALA A 111 11.22 0.89 -15.95
C ALA A 111 10.69 0.78 -17.39
N SER A 112 10.69 1.88 -18.16
CA SER A 112 10.30 1.86 -19.57
C SER A 112 11.28 1.08 -20.45
N ALA A 113 12.59 1.13 -20.16
CA ALA A 113 13.62 0.42 -20.92
C ALA A 113 13.56 -1.12 -20.78
N LYS A 114 12.91 -1.65 -19.73
CA LYS A 114 12.79 -3.09 -19.48
C LYS A 114 11.64 -3.79 -20.23
N GLN A 115 10.86 -3.05 -21.01
CA GLN A 115 9.81 -3.64 -21.87
C GLN A 115 10.44 -4.24 -23.14
N GLN A 116 11.14 -5.36 -23.00
CA GLN A 116 11.46 -6.19 -24.17
C GLN A 116 10.25 -7.03 -24.53
N ALA A 117 9.92 -7.09 -25.83
CA ALA A 117 8.91 -7.99 -26.34
C ALA A 117 9.29 -9.44 -25.95
N PRO A 118 8.31 -10.29 -25.59
CA PRO A 118 8.59 -11.69 -25.32
C PRO A 118 9.22 -12.33 -26.57
N VAL A 119 10.42 -12.91 -26.40
CA VAL A 119 11.09 -13.66 -27.46
C VAL A 119 10.65 -15.12 -27.33
N HIS A 120 10.06 -15.66 -28.39
CA HIS A 120 9.70 -17.08 -28.46
C HIS A 120 10.91 -17.86 -28.98
N GLU A 121 11.35 -18.89 -28.25
CA GLU A 121 12.45 -19.77 -28.68
C GLU A 121 12.10 -20.48 -30.00
N GLU A 122 10.83 -20.85 -30.18
CA GLU A 122 10.30 -21.48 -31.37
C GLU A 122 8.90 -20.92 -31.71
N ASN A 123 8.53 -20.86 -32.99
CA ASN A 123 7.22 -20.45 -33.46
C ASN A 123 6.79 -21.26 -34.70
N GLU A 124 6.71 -22.58 -34.55
CA GLU A 124 6.42 -23.51 -35.64
C GLU A 124 5.06 -23.26 -36.32
N TRP A 125 4.10 -22.71 -35.58
CA TRP A 125 2.73 -22.46 -36.05
C TRP A 125 2.52 -21.05 -36.61
N GLY A 126 3.58 -20.24 -36.69
CA GLY A 126 3.51 -18.89 -37.25
C GLY A 126 2.54 -17.95 -36.52
N ILE A 127 2.43 -18.09 -35.19
CA ILE A 127 1.54 -17.26 -34.37
C ILE A 127 2.03 -15.81 -34.43
N VAL A 128 1.13 -14.88 -34.77
CA VAL A 128 1.38 -13.44 -34.84
C VAL A 128 0.53 -12.73 -33.80
N VAL A 129 1.10 -11.73 -33.14
CA VAL A 129 0.37 -10.83 -32.24
C VAL A 129 -0.12 -9.63 -33.05
N GLU A 130 -1.44 -9.49 -33.20
CA GLU A 130 -2.03 -8.27 -33.77
C GLU A 130 -2.06 -7.16 -32.70
N GLY A 131 -1.60 -5.97 -33.07
CA GLY A 131 -1.44 -4.81 -32.18
C GLY A 131 -2.67 -3.93 -32.07
#